data_AF-A0A286IPF5-F1
#
_entry.id   AF-A0A286IPF5-F1
#
_cell.length_a   1.000
_cell.length_b   1.000
_cell.length_c   1.000
_cell.angle_alpha   90.00
_cell.angle_beta   90.00
_cell.angle_gamma   90.00
#
_symmetry.space_group_name_H-M   'P 1'
#
loop_
_entity.id
_entity.type
_entity.pdbx_description
1 polymer ?
#
loop_
_entity_poly.entity_id
_entity_poly.type
_entity_poly.pdbx_seq_one_letter_code
_entity_poly.pdbx_strand_id
1 'polypeptide(L)'
;MFKSFIIVIITFSHISSFSQEKNYSKVDSTVMDDYQFCIQYFNKIPSQNIRIKKKKQLIPLTTTPSIWNLFKKKENWTYRINISSKTIERFTPILYDNLSIDGRIGVLAHELSHVHDFQTSKKSYLIKVFFSHVSSKKMDAFEYNTDLICIKQGMGNYLYAWSTDVKESLDIEQWEGKNTFNTDSTRERYMRPETICKYINQMNNIYNHTKTPCSN
;
A
#
# COMPACT_ATOMS: atom_id res chain seq x y z
N MET A 1 -24.19 -1.82 64.08
CA MET A 1 -22.72 -1.65 63.92
C MET A 1 -22.37 -2.13 62.52
N PHE A 2 -22.08 -1.19 61.61
CA PHE A 2 -21.87 -1.43 60.18
C PHE A 2 -20.56 -2.18 59.91
N LYS A 3 -20.60 -3.20 59.05
CA LYS A 3 -19.49 -3.54 58.14
C LYS A 3 -20.08 -4.03 56.81
N SER A 4 -20.36 -3.07 55.91
CA SER A 4 -20.61 -3.35 54.50
C SER A 4 -19.32 -3.85 53.86
N PHE A 5 -19.30 -5.10 53.36
CA PHE A 5 -18.31 -5.55 52.39
C PHE A 5 -18.81 -5.17 51.01
N ILE A 6 -18.17 -4.18 50.39
CA ILE A 6 -18.33 -3.89 48.96
C ILE A 6 -17.62 -5.02 48.21
N ILE A 7 -18.39 -5.93 47.62
CA ILE A 7 -17.87 -6.87 46.62
C ILE A 7 -17.79 -6.10 45.31
N VAL A 8 -16.58 -5.69 44.92
CA VAL A 8 -16.31 -5.18 43.58
C VAL A 8 -16.30 -6.38 42.63
N ILE A 9 -17.44 -6.62 41.96
CA ILE A 9 -17.50 -7.54 40.82
C ILE A 9 -16.82 -6.84 39.66
N ILE A 10 -15.52 -7.09 39.47
CA ILE A 10 -14.82 -6.73 38.23
C ILE A 10 -15.37 -7.68 37.16
N THR A 11 -16.38 -7.24 36.42
CA THR A 11 -16.74 -7.89 35.17
C THR A 11 -15.57 -7.73 34.22
N PHE A 12 -14.74 -8.77 34.08
CA PHE A 12 -13.81 -8.90 32.96
C PHE A 12 -14.67 -8.98 31.69
N SER A 13 -14.95 -7.84 31.09
CA SER A 13 -15.46 -7.76 29.73
C SER A 13 -14.41 -8.46 28.87
N HIS A 14 -14.84 -9.55 28.23
CA HIS A 14 -14.11 -10.29 27.23
C HIS A 14 -13.46 -9.32 26.23
N ILE A 15 -12.19 -9.00 26.40
CA ILE A 15 -11.34 -8.64 25.29
C ILE A 15 -11.00 -9.98 24.66
N SER A 16 -11.82 -10.39 23.70
CA SER A 16 -11.44 -11.40 22.73
C SER A 16 -10.24 -10.86 21.98
N SER A 17 -9.04 -11.21 22.43
CA SER A 17 -7.83 -11.14 21.64
C SER A 17 -8.01 -12.05 20.44
N PHE A 18 -8.68 -11.55 19.41
CA PHE A 18 -8.76 -12.18 18.10
C PHE A 18 -7.44 -11.96 17.38
N SER A 19 -6.37 -12.56 17.91
CA SER A 19 -5.18 -12.85 17.11
C SER A 19 -5.47 -14.13 16.34
N GLN A 20 -6.18 -14.03 15.22
CA GLN A 20 -5.98 -15.05 14.19
C GLN A 20 -4.49 -15.05 13.88
N GLU A 21 -3.81 -16.18 14.09
CA GLU A 21 -2.48 -16.44 13.55
C GLU A 21 -2.54 -16.29 12.03
N LYS A 22 -2.31 -15.07 11.56
CA LYS A 22 -2.18 -14.79 10.14
C LYS A 22 -0.89 -15.47 9.68
N ASN A 23 -1.02 -16.54 8.89
CA ASN A 23 0.10 -17.33 8.42
C ASN A 23 0.88 -16.53 7.35
N TYR A 24 1.92 -15.81 7.78
CA TYR A 24 2.76 -14.94 6.95
C TYR A 24 3.99 -15.63 6.35
N SER A 25 4.05 -16.97 6.37
CA SER A 25 5.19 -17.78 5.92
C SER A 25 5.69 -17.55 4.47
N LYS A 26 5.00 -16.70 3.69
CA LYS A 26 5.28 -16.41 2.28
C LYS A 26 5.68 -14.95 2.03
N VAL A 27 6.00 -14.23 3.10
CA VAL A 27 6.54 -12.86 3.09
C VAL A 27 8.03 -12.92 3.40
N ASP A 28 8.84 -12.24 2.61
CA ASP A 28 10.27 -12.08 2.85
C ASP A 28 10.53 -11.46 4.23
N SER A 29 11.42 -12.08 5.02
CA SER A 29 11.67 -11.66 6.41
C SER A 29 12.18 -10.22 6.51
N THR A 30 12.89 -9.72 5.48
CA THR A 30 13.41 -8.34 5.52
C THR A 30 12.32 -7.27 5.35
N VAL A 31 11.08 -7.68 5.07
CA VAL A 31 9.93 -6.79 4.80
C VAL A 31 8.77 -7.09 5.75
N MET A 32 8.97 -8.02 6.69
CA MET A 32 7.89 -8.52 7.55
C MET A 32 7.34 -7.42 8.44
N ASP A 33 8.20 -6.61 9.07
CA ASP A 33 7.77 -5.59 10.03
C ASP A 33 6.94 -4.50 9.33
N ASP A 34 7.46 -3.97 8.22
CA ASP A 34 6.76 -3.00 7.38
C ASP A 34 5.41 -3.58 6.88
N TYR A 35 5.38 -4.85 6.47
CA TYR A 35 4.15 -5.52 6.03
C TYR A 35 3.14 -5.72 7.16
N GLN A 36 3.58 -6.15 8.34
CA GLN A 36 2.72 -6.36 9.51
C GLN A 36 2.11 -5.05 10.00
N PHE A 37 2.84 -3.95 9.86
CA PHE A 37 2.32 -2.61 10.09
C PHE A 37 1.24 -2.27 9.06
N CYS A 38 1.57 -2.32 7.76
CA CYS A 38 0.63 -1.91 6.70
C CYS A 38 -0.65 -2.75 6.69
N ILE A 39 -0.57 -4.08 6.84
CA ILE A 39 -1.73 -4.97 6.68
C ILE A 39 -2.84 -4.74 7.73
N GLN A 40 -2.55 -4.06 8.84
CA GLN A 40 -3.54 -3.66 9.85
C GLN A 40 -4.57 -2.67 9.29
N TYR A 41 -4.17 -1.87 8.30
CA TYR A 41 -5.02 -0.87 7.66
C TYR A 41 -5.92 -1.45 6.55
N PHE A 42 -5.66 -2.69 6.10
CA PHE A 42 -6.36 -3.31 4.97
C PHE A 42 -7.21 -4.52 5.41
N ASN A 43 -8.29 -4.27 6.15
CA ASN A 43 -9.15 -5.31 6.74
C ASN A 43 -9.83 -6.28 5.75
N LYS A 44 -9.97 -5.91 4.47
CA LYS A 44 -10.61 -6.72 3.43
C LYS A 44 -9.65 -7.68 2.69
N ILE A 45 -8.36 -7.68 3.04
CA ILE A 45 -7.38 -8.53 2.36
C ILE A 45 -7.16 -9.83 3.14
N PRO A 46 -7.35 -11.01 2.51
CA PRO A 46 -6.96 -12.28 3.10
C PRO A 46 -5.43 -12.40 3.11
N SER A 47 -4.81 -11.99 4.21
CA SER A 47 -3.34 -11.94 4.38
C SER A 47 -2.61 -13.25 4.02
N GLN A 48 -3.23 -14.41 4.24
CA GLN A 48 -2.72 -15.74 3.89
C GLN A 48 -2.49 -15.96 2.39
N ASN A 49 -3.09 -15.10 1.57
CA ASN A 49 -2.99 -15.16 0.12
C ASN A 49 -1.95 -14.20 -0.48
N ILE A 50 -1.32 -13.37 0.35
CA ILE A 50 -0.26 -12.45 -0.09
C ILE A 50 1.07 -13.19 -0.05
N ARG A 51 1.87 -13.00 -1.09
CA ARG A 51 3.24 -13.49 -1.17
C ARG A 51 4.14 -12.32 -1.53
N ILE A 52 5.12 -12.03 -0.69
CA ILE A 52 6.07 -10.94 -0.91
C ILE A 52 7.45 -11.56 -1.08
N LYS A 53 8.14 -11.25 -2.17
CA LYS A 53 9.47 -11.80 -2.47
C LYS A 53 10.39 -10.76 -3.09
N LYS A 54 11.66 -10.78 -2.71
CA LYS A 54 12.72 -10.07 -3.42
C LYS A 54 13.15 -10.81 -4.70
N LYS A 55 13.30 -10.11 -5.82
CA LYS A 55 13.91 -10.62 -7.06
C LYS A 55 14.52 -9.51 -7.89
N LYS A 56 15.42 -9.84 -8.82
CA LYS A 56 16.01 -8.86 -9.75
C LYS A 56 14.96 -8.36 -10.75
N GLN A 57 14.64 -7.07 -10.75
CA GLN A 57 13.67 -6.45 -11.67
C GLN A 57 13.98 -4.97 -11.92
N LEU A 58 13.62 -4.47 -13.11
CA LEU A 58 13.81 -3.06 -13.46
C LEU A 58 12.94 -2.12 -12.60
N ILE A 59 11.68 -2.48 -12.35
CA ILE A 59 10.75 -1.65 -11.58
C ILE A 59 10.92 -1.98 -10.09
N PRO A 60 11.01 -0.97 -9.19
CA PRO A 60 11.26 -1.19 -7.77
C PRO A 60 10.27 -2.11 -7.09
N LEU A 61 8.98 -1.96 -7.34
CA LEU A 61 7.94 -2.87 -6.85
C LEU A 61 6.90 -3.16 -7.92
N THR A 62 6.28 -4.34 -7.83
CA THR A 62 5.15 -4.73 -8.69
C THR A 62 4.17 -5.65 -7.95
N THR A 63 2.88 -5.35 -8.00
CA THR A 63 1.82 -6.25 -7.56
C THR A 63 1.09 -6.89 -8.72
N THR A 64 0.97 -8.22 -8.67
CA THR A 64 0.20 -8.98 -9.67
C THR A 64 -0.64 -10.07 -8.99
N PRO A 65 -1.94 -10.19 -9.30
CA PRO A 65 -2.67 -11.41 -8.99
C PRO A 65 -2.19 -12.55 -9.89
N SER A 66 -2.22 -13.78 -9.38
CA SER A 66 -1.94 -14.97 -10.20
C SER A 66 -2.98 -15.11 -11.32
N ILE A 67 -2.56 -15.40 -12.57
CA ILE A 67 -3.50 -15.58 -13.70
C ILE A 67 -4.51 -16.70 -13.46
N TRP A 68 -4.10 -17.77 -12.76
CA TRP A 68 -4.95 -18.86 -12.30
C TRP A 68 -6.07 -18.44 -11.34
N ASN A 69 -6.00 -17.23 -10.78
CA ASN A 69 -7.04 -16.69 -9.90
C ASN A 69 -8.35 -16.44 -10.65
N LEU A 70 -8.31 -16.20 -11.96
CA LEU A 70 -9.52 -15.94 -12.74
C LEU A 70 -10.53 -17.10 -12.66
N PHE A 71 -10.05 -18.33 -12.45
CA PHE A 71 -10.86 -19.53 -12.27
C PHE A 71 -11.30 -19.80 -10.82
N LYS A 72 -10.95 -18.91 -9.88
CA LYS A 72 -11.23 -19.07 -8.43
C LYS A 72 -12.21 -18.02 -7.91
N LYS A 73 -12.80 -18.27 -6.73
CA LYS A 73 -13.44 -17.23 -5.90
C LYS A 73 -12.41 -16.21 -5.42
N LYS A 74 -12.80 -14.94 -5.27
CA LYS A 74 -11.89 -13.83 -4.92
C LYS A 74 -11.20 -14.02 -3.57
N GLU A 75 -11.91 -14.59 -2.60
CA GLU A 75 -11.34 -14.97 -1.30
C GLU A 75 -10.16 -15.95 -1.39
N ASN A 76 -10.00 -16.66 -2.51
CA ASN A 76 -8.94 -17.64 -2.76
C ASN A 76 -7.88 -17.13 -3.76
N TRP A 77 -7.96 -15.86 -4.14
CA TRP A 77 -6.99 -15.26 -5.05
C TRP A 77 -5.66 -15.08 -4.36
N THR A 78 -4.59 -15.59 -4.96
CA THR A 78 -3.21 -15.37 -4.50
C THR A 78 -2.61 -14.12 -5.16
N TYR A 79 -2.01 -13.25 -4.37
CA TYR A 79 -1.34 -12.03 -4.83
C TYR A 79 0.17 -12.16 -4.66
N ARG A 80 0.92 -11.66 -5.64
CA ARG A 80 2.39 -11.59 -5.57
C ARG A 80 2.80 -10.13 -5.61
N ILE A 81 3.44 -9.68 -4.54
CA ILE A 81 4.16 -8.42 -4.48
C ILE A 81 5.63 -8.77 -4.66
N ASN A 82 6.24 -8.21 -5.70
CA ASN A 82 7.66 -8.41 -5.93
C ASN A 82 8.41 -7.14 -5.60
N ILE A 83 9.46 -7.28 -4.81
CA ILE A 83 10.35 -6.19 -4.46
C ILE A 83 11.65 -6.38 -5.23
N SER A 84 12.07 -5.34 -5.94
CA SER A 84 13.32 -5.41 -6.68
C SER A 84 14.50 -5.41 -5.72
N SER A 85 15.40 -6.38 -5.89
CA SER A 85 16.68 -6.42 -5.20
C SER A 85 17.82 -5.80 -6.02
N LYS A 86 17.56 -5.46 -7.29
CA LYS A 86 18.54 -4.85 -8.21
C LYS A 86 17.80 -4.26 -9.40
N THR A 87 18.15 -3.02 -9.75
CA THR A 87 17.63 -2.30 -10.91
C THR A 87 18.77 -1.61 -11.68
N ILE A 88 18.45 -0.81 -12.69
CA ILE A 88 19.41 0.07 -13.37
C ILE A 88 19.91 1.16 -12.42
N GLU A 89 21.11 1.66 -12.64
CA GLU A 89 21.77 2.65 -11.75
C GLU A 89 20.84 3.81 -11.39
N ARG A 90 20.15 4.38 -12.38
CA ARG A 90 19.22 5.51 -12.21
C ARG A 90 18.04 5.25 -11.27
N PHE A 91 17.59 4.00 -11.10
CA PHE A 91 16.51 3.65 -10.15
C PHE A 91 17.03 3.03 -8.86
N THR A 92 18.34 2.89 -8.72
CA THR A 92 18.95 2.35 -7.50
C THR A 92 18.57 3.16 -6.25
N PRO A 93 18.55 4.51 -6.28
CA PRO A 93 18.16 5.30 -5.11
C PRO A 93 16.75 4.99 -4.58
N ILE A 94 15.83 4.54 -5.44
CA ILE A 94 14.44 4.23 -5.08
C ILE A 94 14.17 2.73 -4.93
N LEU A 95 15.22 1.91 -4.80
CA LEU A 95 15.04 0.53 -4.36
C LEU A 95 14.47 0.52 -2.94
N TYR A 96 13.65 -0.50 -2.64
CA TYR A 96 12.99 -0.63 -1.34
C TYR A 96 13.95 -0.43 -0.16
N ASP A 97 15.11 -1.08 -0.19
CA ASP A 97 16.09 -1.02 0.90
C ASP A 97 16.79 0.34 1.03
N ASN A 98 16.66 1.22 0.04
CA ASN A 98 17.27 2.56 0.00
C ASN A 98 16.29 3.68 0.37
N LEU A 99 14.99 3.38 0.51
CA LEU A 99 13.99 4.35 0.96
C LEU A 99 14.05 4.56 2.48
N SER A 100 13.55 5.72 2.93
CA SER A 100 13.30 5.96 4.35
C SER A 100 12.33 4.93 4.93
N ILE A 101 12.29 4.78 6.26
CA ILE A 101 11.34 3.85 6.90
C ILE A 101 9.90 4.17 6.47
N ASP A 102 9.53 5.46 6.50
CA ASP A 102 8.19 5.89 6.13
C ASP A 102 7.94 5.70 4.62
N GLY A 103 8.95 5.90 3.77
CA GLY A 103 8.87 5.63 2.34
C GLY A 103 8.70 4.14 2.01
N ARG A 104 9.37 3.25 2.74
CA ARG A 104 9.18 1.79 2.61
C ARG A 104 7.78 1.36 2.99
N ILE A 105 7.27 1.87 4.11
CA ILE A 105 5.89 1.67 4.54
C ILE A 105 4.92 2.21 3.47
N GLY A 106 5.21 3.39 2.93
CA GLY A 106 4.39 4.05 1.90
C GLY A 106 4.28 3.24 0.61
N VAL A 107 5.41 2.82 0.04
CA VAL A 107 5.40 2.02 -1.20
C VAL A 107 4.74 0.65 -0.96
N LEU A 108 4.94 0.03 0.21
CA LEU A 108 4.28 -1.23 0.52
C LEU A 108 2.76 -1.07 0.70
N ALA A 109 2.32 0.04 1.29
CA ALA A 109 0.90 0.39 1.41
C ALA A 109 0.25 0.66 0.04
N HIS A 110 0.99 1.28 -0.89
CA HIS A 110 0.58 1.42 -2.29
C HIS A 110 0.36 0.04 -2.93
N GLU A 111 1.32 -0.87 -2.81
CA GLU A 111 1.19 -2.23 -3.35
C GLU A 111 0.01 -3.02 -2.73
N LEU A 112 -0.24 -2.84 -1.43
CA LEU A 112 -1.41 -3.44 -0.77
C LEU A 112 -2.73 -2.78 -1.21
N SER A 113 -2.70 -1.53 -1.64
CA SER A 113 -3.87 -0.84 -2.20
C SER A 113 -4.30 -1.45 -3.54
N HIS A 114 -3.36 -1.91 -4.36
CA HIS A 114 -3.70 -2.75 -5.52
C HIS A 114 -4.41 -4.04 -5.10
N VAL A 115 -3.90 -4.74 -4.08
CA VAL A 115 -4.53 -5.97 -3.57
C VAL A 115 -5.94 -5.70 -3.04
N HIS A 116 -6.12 -4.60 -2.30
CA HIS A 116 -7.43 -4.15 -1.83
C HIS A 116 -8.38 -3.93 -3.00
N ASP A 117 -7.97 -3.15 -4.01
CA ASP A 117 -8.79 -2.89 -5.18
C ASP A 117 -9.17 -4.19 -5.90
N PHE A 118 -8.22 -5.10 -6.08
CA PHE A 118 -8.47 -6.40 -6.67
C PHE A 118 -9.46 -7.24 -5.87
N GLN A 119 -9.49 -7.13 -4.55
CA GLN A 119 -10.50 -7.79 -3.72
C GLN A 119 -11.88 -7.12 -3.86
N THR A 120 -11.96 -5.80 -3.82
CA THR A 120 -13.23 -5.06 -3.75
C THR A 120 -13.88 -4.79 -5.10
N SER A 121 -13.12 -4.78 -6.19
CA SER A 121 -13.63 -4.45 -7.53
C SER A 121 -14.49 -5.56 -8.14
N LYS A 122 -15.19 -5.28 -9.25
CA LYS A 122 -15.91 -6.35 -9.98
C LYS A 122 -14.92 -7.25 -10.72
N LYS A 123 -15.15 -8.57 -10.77
CA LYS A 123 -14.28 -9.51 -11.52
C LYS A 123 -14.10 -9.10 -12.99
N SER A 124 -15.15 -8.57 -13.63
CA SER A 124 -15.11 -8.08 -15.02
C SER A 124 -14.19 -6.88 -15.22
N TYR A 125 -14.07 -6.00 -14.23
CA TYR A 125 -13.10 -4.89 -14.25
C TYR A 125 -11.67 -5.44 -14.24
N LEU A 126 -11.40 -6.45 -13.40
CA LEU A 126 -10.08 -7.06 -13.29
C LEU A 126 -9.66 -7.81 -14.55
N ILE A 127 -10.58 -8.54 -15.18
CA ILE A 127 -10.34 -9.16 -16.48
C ILE A 127 -9.94 -8.09 -17.51
N LYS A 128 -10.61 -6.94 -17.52
CA LYS A 128 -10.22 -5.82 -18.41
C LYS A 128 -8.82 -5.31 -18.09
N VAL A 129 -8.47 -5.11 -16.83
CA VAL A 129 -7.12 -4.67 -16.44
C VAL A 129 -6.06 -5.69 -16.89
N PHE A 130 -6.31 -6.99 -16.71
CA PHE A 130 -5.38 -8.06 -17.09
C PHE A 130 -5.16 -8.23 -18.59
N PHE A 131 -6.23 -8.17 -19.39
CA PHE A 131 -6.17 -8.48 -20.82
C PHE A 131 -6.16 -7.25 -21.73
N SER A 132 -6.32 -6.04 -21.18
CA SER A 132 -6.22 -4.84 -22.00
C SER A 132 -4.76 -4.46 -22.25
N HIS A 133 -4.46 -4.08 -23.49
CA HIS A 133 -3.36 -3.16 -23.75
C HIS A 133 -3.78 -1.81 -23.15
N VAL A 134 -3.48 -1.62 -21.86
CA VAL A 134 -3.87 -0.44 -21.10
C VAL A 134 -3.24 0.79 -21.75
N SER A 135 -4.05 1.72 -22.23
CA SER A 135 -3.54 3.00 -22.75
C SER A 135 -2.89 3.79 -21.61
N SER A 136 -1.93 4.66 -21.94
CA SER A 136 -1.24 5.49 -20.95
C SER A 136 -2.22 6.22 -20.00
N LYS A 137 -3.32 6.78 -20.52
CA LYS A 137 -4.38 7.43 -19.72
C LYS A 137 -5.08 6.48 -18.74
N LYS A 138 -5.34 5.23 -19.14
CA LYS A 138 -5.95 4.23 -18.26
C LYS A 138 -4.99 3.75 -17.18
N MET A 139 -3.70 3.67 -17.51
CA MET A 139 -2.66 3.34 -16.53
C MET A 139 -2.55 4.45 -15.48
N ASP A 140 -2.53 5.71 -15.92
CA ASP A 140 -2.52 6.84 -14.99
C ASP A 140 -3.73 6.82 -14.05
N ALA A 141 -4.94 6.61 -14.59
CA ALA A 141 -6.13 6.50 -13.75
C ALA A 141 -6.07 5.31 -12.78
N PHE A 142 -5.39 4.22 -13.14
CA PHE A 142 -5.26 3.03 -12.31
C PHE A 142 -4.29 3.26 -11.13
N GLU A 143 -3.10 3.79 -11.40
CA GLU A 143 -2.09 4.13 -10.39
C GLU A 143 -2.60 5.25 -9.46
N TYR A 144 -3.18 6.31 -10.03
CA TYR A 144 -3.74 7.42 -9.26
C TYR A 144 -4.89 6.96 -8.34
N ASN A 145 -5.76 6.07 -8.82
CA ASN A 145 -6.79 5.48 -7.97
C ASN A 145 -6.20 4.57 -6.87
N THR A 146 -5.08 3.92 -7.14
CA THR A 146 -4.36 3.12 -6.13
C THR A 146 -3.84 4.00 -5.01
N ASP A 147 -3.24 5.14 -5.34
CA ASP A 147 -2.83 6.17 -4.35
C ASP A 147 -4.02 6.69 -3.55
N LEU A 148 -5.15 6.95 -4.21
CA LEU A 148 -6.38 7.37 -3.53
C LEU A 148 -6.91 6.30 -2.55
N ILE A 149 -6.82 5.02 -2.90
CA ILE A 149 -7.18 3.91 -2.00
C ILE A 149 -6.24 3.90 -0.80
N CYS A 150 -4.93 4.06 -1.01
CA CYS A 150 -3.93 4.13 0.06
C CYS A 150 -4.27 5.23 1.07
N ILE A 151 -4.58 6.43 0.58
CA ILE A 151 -5.01 7.56 1.42
C ILE A 151 -6.32 7.24 2.15
N LYS A 152 -7.29 6.61 1.49
CA LYS A 152 -8.56 6.21 2.13
C LYS A 152 -8.41 5.12 3.19
N GLN A 153 -7.33 4.33 3.14
CA GLN A 153 -7.03 3.35 4.19
C GLN A 153 -6.26 3.98 5.37
N GLY A 154 -5.95 5.28 5.36
CA GLY A 154 -5.23 5.95 6.45
C GLY A 154 -3.71 5.96 6.30
N MET A 155 -3.18 5.55 5.15
CA MET A 155 -1.74 5.44 4.90
C MET A 155 -1.17 6.64 4.12
N GLY A 156 -1.92 7.74 4.02
CA GLY A 156 -1.57 8.91 3.22
C GLY A 156 -0.26 9.58 3.64
N ASN A 157 0.03 9.67 4.95
CA ASN A 157 1.30 10.25 5.43
C ASN A 157 2.52 9.44 4.94
N TYR A 158 2.41 8.12 4.92
CA TYR A 158 3.46 7.23 4.41
C TYR A 158 3.56 7.29 2.88
N LEU A 159 2.42 7.38 2.20
CA LEU A 159 2.38 7.59 0.75
C LEU A 159 3.07 8.92 0.38
N TYR A 160 2.84 9.98 1.15
CA TYR A 160 3.52 11.26 1.01
C TYR A 160 5.04 11.09 1.17
N ALA A 161 5.49 10.42 2.23
CA ALA A 161 6.91 10.16 2.46
C ALA A 161 7.55 9.41 1.28
N TRP A 162 6.88 8.39 0.75
CA TRP A 162 7.38 7.67 -0.42
C TRP A 162 7.45 8.56 -1.68
N SER A 163 6.41 9.35 -1.94
CA SER A 163 6.39 10.27 -3.09
C SER A 163 7.53 11.31 -3.00
N THR A 164 7.80 11.83 -1.79
CA THR A 164 8.92 12.73 -1.50
C THR A 164 10.27 12.05 -1.66
N ASP A 165 10.47 10.86 -1.07
CA ASP A 165 11.70 10.08 -1.21
C ASP A 165 12.05 9.85 -2.68
N VAL A 166 11.06 9.48 -3.50
CA VAL A 166 11.26 9.25 -4.94
C VAL A 166 11.65 10.53 -5.67
N LYS A 167 10.95 11.63 -5.37
CA LYS A 167 11.20 12.96 -5.95
C LYS A 167 12.64 13.42 -5.68
N GLU A 168 13.04 13.38 -4.41
CA GLU A 168 14.35 13.84 -3.95
C GLU A 168 15.48 12.91 -4.39
N SER A 169 15.30 11.59 -4.27
CA SER A 169 16.34 10.61 -4.60
C SER A 169 16.66 10.53 -6.09
N LEU A 170 15.71 10.89 -6.95
CA LEU A 170 15.88 10.88 -8.40
C LEU A 170 16.09 12.27 -9.02
N ASP A 171 15.98 13.34 -8.22
CA ASP A 171 16.00 14.73 -8.69
C ASP A 171 15.00 14.94 -9.85
N ILE A 172 13.74 14.60 -9.62
CA ILE A 172 12.64 14.70 -10.60
C ILE A 172 11.49 15.53 -10.05
N GLU A 173 10.68 16.12 -10.91
CA GLU A 173 9.45 16.79 -10.48
C GLU A 173 8.30 15.81 -10.23
N GLN A 174 8.20 14.76 -11.06
CA GLN A 174 7.04 13.86 -11.09
C GLN A 174 7.47 12.42 -11.41
N TRP A 175 7.01 11.48 -10.58
CA TRP A 175 7.19 10.05 -10.84
C TRP A 175 6.10 9.52 -11.78
N GLU A 176 6.50 8.90 -12.89
CA GLU A 176 5.59 8.22 -13.85
C GLU A 176 5.91 6.73 -14.02
N GLY A 177 6.73 6.17 -13.13
CA GLY A 177 7.21 4.80 -13.27
C GLY A 177 8.38 4.71 -14.25
N LYS A 178 8.40 3.66 -15.06
CA LYS A 178 9.47 3.44 -16.06
C LYS A 178 9.61 4.55 -17.11
N ASN A 179 8.60 5.41 -17.27
CA ASN A 179 8.55 6.45 -18.30
C ASN A 179 8.97 7.84 -17.80
N THR A 180 9.30 8.00 -16.51
CA THR A 180 9.59 9.28 -15.85
C THR A 180 10.51 10.22 -16.62
N PHE A 181 11.46 9.69 -17.40
CA PHE A 181 12.42 10.52 -18.14
C PHE A 181 12.04 10.77 -19.61
N ASN A 182 10.86 10.34 -20.03
CA ASN A 182 10.39 10.37 -21.42
C ASN A 182 9.04 11.09 -21.58
N THR A 183 8.51 11.70 -20.52
CA THR A 183 7.13 12.21 -20.46
C THR A 183 7.06 13.65 -19.96
N ASP A 184 5.94 14.30 -20.29
CA ASP A 184 5.59 15.66 -19.91
C ASP A 184 5.20 15.72 -18.42
N SER A 185 5.82 16.60 -17.63
CA SER A 185 5.67 16.71 -16.18
C SER A 185 4.27 17.14 -15.71
N THR A 186 3.34 17.43 -16.64
CA THR A 186 1.95 17.79 -16.32
C THR A 186 1.07 16.62 -15.90
N ARG A 187 1.50 15.36 -16.07
CA ARG A 187 0.68 14.17 -15.79
C ARG A 187 1.00 13.54 -14.44
N GLU A 188 -0.05 13.23 -13.67
CA GLU A 188 0.07 12.47 -12.42
C GLU A 188 -0.39 11.03 -12.64
N ARG A 189 0.53 10.15 -13.03
CA ARG A 189 0.30 8.70 -12.91
C ARG A 189 0.26 8.30 -11.44
N TYR A 190 1.31 8.67 -10.71
CA TYR A 190 1.38 8.60 -9.26
C TYR A 190 1.11 10.00 -8.71
N MET A 191 0.40 10.11 -7.59
CA MET A 191 0.15 11.40 -6.96
C MET A 191 1.46 12.01 -6.47
N ARG A 192 1.70 13.28 -6.84
CA ARG A 192 2.80 14.06 -6.27
C ARG A 192 2.51 14.46 -4.81
N PRO A 193 3.53 14.83 -4.03
CA PRO A 193 3.37 15.17 -2.62
C PRO A 193 2.27 16.21 -2.36
N GLU A 194 2.15 17.22 -3.23
CA GLU A 194 1.15 18.30 -3.12
C GLU A 194 -0.28 17.77 -3.29
N THR A 195 -0.49 16.85 -4.24
CA THR A 195 -1.79 16.20 -4.46
C THR A 195 -2.16 15.30 -3.30
N ILE A 196 -1.20 14.54 -2.75
CA ILE A 196 -1.42 13.70 -1.58
C ILE A 196 -1.86 14.56 -0.39
N CYS A 197 -1.16 15.66 -0.12
CA CYS A 197 -1.50 16.57 0.95
C CYS A 197 -2.89 17.18 0.81
N LYS A 198 -3.29 17.57 -0.41
CA LYS A 198 -4.64 18.04 -0.68
C LYS A 198 -5.69 17.01 -0.26
N TYR A 199 -5.51 15.73 -0.58
CA TYR A 199 -6.46 14.69 -0.18
C TYR A 199 -6.44 14.41 1.32
N ILE A 200 -5.27 14.37 1.95
CA ILE A 200 -5.15 14.21 3.41
C ILE A 200 -5.93 15.30 4.13
N ASN A 201 -5.75 16.57 3.72
CA ASN A 201 -6.42 17.73 4.32
C ASN A 201 -7.94 17.77 4.05
N GLN A 202 -8.41 17.08 3.00
CA GLN A 202 -9.85 16.90 2.75
C GLN A 202 -10.45 15.76 3.58
N MET A 203 -9.63 14.81 4.05
CA MET A 203 -10.05 13.62 4.79
C MET A 203 -9.73 13.75 6.29
N ASN A 204 -10.08 14.90 6.87
CA ASN A 204 -9.87 15.22 8.28
C ASN A 204 -10.32 14.09 9.22
N ASN A 205 -11.49 13.49 8.98
CA ASN A 205 -12.00 12.38 9.78
C ASN A 205 -11.05 11.15 9.88
N ILE A 206 -10.12 10.97 8.95
CA ILE A 206 -9.12 9.90 8.95
C ILE A 206 -7.81 10.35 9.62
N TYR A 207 -7.42 11.63 9.46
CA TYR A 207 -6.09 12.12 9.81
C TYR A 207 -6.03 13.12 11.00
N ASN A 208 -7.17 13.46 11.61
CA ASN A 208 -7.32 14.49 12.66
C ASN A 208 -6.42 14.35 13.91
N HIS A 209 -5.78 13.20 14.13
CA HIS A 209 -4.98 12.92 15.33
C HIS A 209 -3.49 12.68 15.04
N THR A 210 -3.07 12.81 13.79
CA THR A 210 -1.66 12.64 13.40
C THR A 210 -1.04 14.01 13.13
N LYS A 211 0.18 14.27 13.62
CA LYS A 211 1.00 15.36 13.05
C LYS A 211 1.22 15.02 11.58
N THR A 212 0.51 15.69 10.68
CA THR A 212 0.62 15.45 9.25
C THR A 212 1.78 16.27 8.70
N PRO A 213 2.67 15.71 7.87
CA PRO A 213 3.67 16.50 7.13
C PRO A 213 3.02 17.49 6.16
N CYS A 214 1.71 17.33 5.91
CA CYS A 214 0.86 18.16 5.07
C CYS A 214 0.15 19.31 5.80
N SER A 215 0.49 19.56 7.06
CA SER A 215 -0.02 20.71 7.82
C SER A 215 0.82 21.95 7.53
N ASN A 216 0.15 23.04 7.13
CA ASN A 216 0.76 24.38 6.97
C ASN A 216 1.13 24.97 8.33
#